data_AF-A0AAW3K4Z9-F1
#
_entry.id   AF-A0AAW3K4Z9-F1
#
_cell.length_a   1.000
_cell.length_b   1.000
_cell.length_c   1.000
_cell.angle_alpha   90.00
_cell.angle_beta   90.00
_cell.angle_gamma   90.00
#
_symmetry.space_group_name_H-M   'P 1'
#
loop_
_entity.id
_entity.type
_entity.pdbx_description
1 polymer ?
#
loop_
_entity_poly.entity_id
_entity_poly.type
_entity_poly.pdbx_seq_one_letter_code
_entity_poly.pdbx_strand_id
1 'polypeptide(L)'
;MNWIRVDERLPDVEPNTDGKACAVIGESGNIYRARWMHDLDDVVDTKYWSEFTIDHIGRENEHYEINEKIVCWIELPEKEEKEQGL
;
A
#
# COMPACT_ATOMS: atom_id res chain seq x y z
N MET A 1 19.33 3.21 -6.61
CA MET A 1 18.47 2.67 -5.54
C MET A 1 17.06 2.78 -6.10
N ASN A 2 16.31 1.67 -6.25
CA ASN A 2 15.00 1.68 -6.93
C ASN A 2 13.83 2.10 -6.02
N TRP A 3 14.13 2.49 -4.78
CA TRP A 3 13.16 3.00 -3.81
C TRP A 3 12.90 4.49 -4.07
N ILE A 4 11.62 4.87 -4.04
CA ILE A 4 11.15 6.25 -4.22
C ILE A 4 10.95 6.87 -2.85
N ARG A 5 11.45 8.08 -2.62
CA ARG A 5 11.21 8.77 -1.34
C ARG A 5 9.80 9.34 -1.30
N VAL A 6 9.15 9.26 -0.14
CA VAL A 6 7.79 9.80 0.06
C VAL A 6 7.73 11.32 -0.16
N ASP A 7 8.82 12.04 0.15
CA ASP A 7 8.92 13.49 -0.08
C ASP A 7 9.14 13.88 -1.55
N GLU A 8 9.55 12.94 -2.40
CA GLU A 8 9.65 13.14 -3.84
C GLU A 8 8.31 12.87 -4.53
N ARG A 9 7.67 11.74 -4.19
CA ARG A 9 6.41 11.31 -4.80
C ARG A 9 5.74 10.22 -3.96
N LEU A 10 4.41 10.27 -3.91
CA LEU A 10 3.54 9.21 -3.39
C LEU A 10 2.93 8.40 -4.54
N PRO A 11 2.48 7.15 -4.31
CA PRO A 11 1.69 6.42 -5.31
C PRO A 11 0.41 7.19 -5.67
N ASP A 12 -0.01 7.06 -6.93
CA ASP A 12 -1.32 7.55 -7.34
C ASP A 12 -2.42 6.63 -6.74
N VAL A 13 -3.50 7.24 -6.24
CA VAL A 13 -4.66 6.54 -5.68
C VAL A 13 -5.94 7.35 -5.91
N GLU A 14 -6.97 6.70 -6.42
CA GLU A 14 -8.29 7.32 -6.59
C GLU A 14 -9.04 7.32 -5.25
N PRO A 15 -9.93 8.30 -4.99
CA PRO A 15 -10.75 8.31 -3.79
C PRO A 15 -11.54 7.02 -3.57
N ASN A 16 -11.58 6.55 -2.32
CA ASN A 16 -12.31 5.36 -1.89
C ASN A 16 -11.92 4.09 -2.67
N THR A 17 -10.65 3.99 -3.06
CA THR A 17 -10.07 2.81 -3.71
C THR A 17 -8.81 2.34 -2.98
N ASP A 18 -8.54 1.05 -3.10
CA ASP A 18 -7.29 0.47 -2.66
C ASP A 18 -6.15 0.93 -3.58
N GLY A 19 -5.16 1.61 -3.00
CA GLY A 19 -3.95 1.97 -3.74
C GLY A 19 -3.14 0.75 -4.15
N LYS A 20 -2.10 0.96 -4.95
CA LYS A 20 -1.22 -0.12 -5.41
C LYS A 20 -0.50 -0.81 -4.24
N ALA A 21 -0.31 -2.13 -4.37
CA ALA A 21 0.50 -2.89 -3.43
C ALA A 21 1.97 -2.43 -3.51
N CYS A 22 2.53 -2.04 -2.38
CA CYS A 22 3.89 -1.52 -2.25
C CYS A 22 4.64 -2.25 -1.14
N ALA A 23 5.97 -2.27 -1.24
CA ALA A 23 6.82 -2.38 -0.06
C ALA A 23 7.17 -0.97 0.40
N VAL A 24 7.14 -0.72 1.70
CA VAL A 24 7.43 0.59 2.30
C VAL A 24 8.44 0.46 3.43
N ILE A 25 9.29 1.48 3.61
CA ILE A 25 10.28 1.55 4.69
C ILE A 25 9.86 2.64 5.67
N GLY A 26 9.70 2.28 6.93
CA GLY A 26 9.48 3.22 8.04
C GLY A 26 10.77 3.92 8.46
N GLU A 27 10.66 5.05 9.16
CA GLU A 27 11.79 5.82 9.67
C GLU A 27 12.71 5.04 10.63
N SER A 28 12.19 3.99 11.28
CA SER A 28 12.91 3.06 12.15
C SER A 28 13.61 1.94 11.37
N GLY A 29 13.44 1.89 10.05
CA GLY A 29 14.00 0.86 9.17
C GLY A 29 13.13 -0.40 9.02
N ASN A 30 11.92 -0.42 9.62
CA ASN A 30 10.96 -1.50 9.41
C ASN A 30 10.47 -1.52 7.96
N ILE A 31 10.19 -2.71 7.44
CA ILE A 31 9.67 -2.89 6.07
C ILE A 31 8.28 -3.51 6.16
N TYR A 32 7.30 -2.86 5.53
CA TYR A 32 5.91 -3.30 5.51
C TYR A 32 5.46 -3.59 4.08
N ARG A 33 4.48 -4.49 3.96
CA ARG A 33 3.67 -4.64 2.74
C ARG A 33 2.43 -3.77 2.91
N ALA A 34 2.28 -2.74 2.10
CA ALA A 34 1.29 -1.69 2.33
C ALA A 34 0.66 -1.15 1.05
N ARG A 35 -0.46 -0.45 1.19
CA ARG A 35 -1.11 0.36 0.14
C ARG A 35 -1.22 1.80 0.60
N TRP A 36 -1.07 2.74 -0.33
CA TRP A 36 -1.37 4.14 -0.09
C TRP A 36 -2.87 4.36 -0.29
N MET A 37 -3.59 4.63 0.79
CA MET A 37 -5.06 4.72 0.82
C MET A 37 -5.51 6.17 0.71
N HIS A 38 -6.72 6.37 0.19
CA HIS A 38 -7.36 7.67 0.11
C HIS A 38 -8.85 7.52 0.42
N ASP A 39 -9.19 7.76 1.68
CA ASP A 39 -10.56 7.63 2.17
C ASP A 39 -11.21 9.03 2.20
N LEU A 40 -12.26 9.18 1.40
CA LEU A 40 -13.12 10.37 1.37
C LEU A 40 -14.48 10.04 1.99
N ASP A 41 -14.78 10.69 3.11
CA ASP A 41 -16.10 10.74 3.73
C ASP A 41 -16.65 12.18 3.67
N ASP A 42 -17.93 12.38 3.99
CA ASP A 42 -18.66 13.66 3.89
C ASP A 42 -17.98 14.85 4.60
N VAL A 43 -17.05 14.57 5.51
CA VAL A 43 -16.36 15.56 6.37
C VAL A 43 -14.84 15.42 6.39
N VAL A 44 -14.26 14.34 5.86
CA VAL A 44 -12.84 14.04 6.05
C VAL A 44 -12.21 13.53 4.75
N ASP A 45 -11.10 14.14 4.34
CA ASP A 45 -10.18 13.64 3.30
C ASP A 45 -8.93 13.12 3.99
N THR A 46 -8.78 11.80 4.07
CA THR A 46 -7.66 11.13 4.75
C THR A 46 -6.83 10.34 3.76
N LYS A 47 -5.50 10.51 3.82
CA LYS A 47 -4.55 9.68 3.09
C LYS A 47 -3.52 9.10 4.04
N TYR A 48 -3.29 7.79 3.95
CA TYR A 48 -2.44 7.07 4.88
C TYR A 48 -1.88 5.79 4.25
N TRP A 49 -0.83 5.25 4.86
CA TRP A 49 -0.32 3.93 4.50
C TRP A 49 -1.03 2.87 5.32
N SER A 50 -1.59 1.86 4.65
CA SER A 50 -2.23 0.72 5.30
C SER A 50 -1.41 -0.54 5.05
N GLU A 51 -0.93 -1.19 6.12
CA GLU A 51 -0.37 -2.54 6.06
C GLU A 51 -1.47 -3.55 5.79
N PHE A 52 -1.14 -4.60 5.04
CA PHE A 52 -2.01 -5.76 4.85
C PHE A 52 -1.20 -7.05 4.85
N THR A 53 -1.87 -8.16 5.21
CA THR A 53 -1.25 -9.49 5.17
C THR A 53 -1.82 -10.34 4.04
N ILE A 54 -1.02 -11.30 3.56
CA ILE A 54 -1.46 -12.28 2.57
C ILE A 54 -1.38 -13.66 3.20
N ASP A 55 -2.45 -14.45 3.12
CA ASP A 55 -2.46 -15.82 3.61
C ASP A 55 -1.72 -16.81 2.70
N HIS A 56 -1.65 -18.07 3.12
CA HIS A 56 -0.98 -19.14 2.40
C HIS A 56 -1.58 -19.50 1.03
N ILE A 57 -2.83 -19.09 0.74
CA ILE A 57 -3.47 -19.28 -0.58
C ILE A 57 -3.46 -17.99 -1.41
N GLY A 58 -2.84 -16.93 -0.91
CA GLY A 58 -2.67 -15.68 -1.61
C GLY A 58 -3.86 -14.73 -1.51
N ARG A 59 -4.72 -14.89 -0.50
CA ARG A 59 -5.80 -13.93 -0.19
C ARG A 59 -5.26 -12.81 0.69
N GLU A 60 -5.63 -11.60 0.32
CA GLU A 60 -5.40 -10.39 1.12
C GLU A 60 -6.34 -10.39 2.34
N ASN A 61 -5.79 -10.10 3.51
CA ASN A 61 -6.52 -9.97 4.77
C ASN A 61 -6.43 -8.52 5.27
N GLU A 62 -6.92 -8.31 6.49
CA GLU A 62 -7.03 -7.05 7.26
C GLU A 62 -6.04 -5.94 6.89
N HIS A 63 -6.60 -4.74 6.77
CA HIS A 63 -5.89 -3.49 6.51
C HIS A 63 -5.76 -2.70 7.81
N TYR A 64 -4.54 -2.32 8.17
CA TYR A 64 -4.25 -1.50 9.36
C TYR A 64 -3.42 -0.29 9.01
N GLU A 65 -3.80 0.89 9.49
CA GLU A 65 -2.98 2.09 9.37
C GLU A 65 -1.61 1.90 10.04
N ILE A 66 -0.55 2.19 9.29
CA ILE A 66 0.82 2.17 9.80
C ILE A 66 1.04 3.45 10.60
N ASN A 67 1.11 3.31 11.93
CA ASN A 67 1.35 4.42 12.86
C ASN A 67 2.82 4.88 12.93
N GLU A 68 3.62 4.57 11.91
CA GLU A 68 5.03 4.96 11.77
C GLU A 68 5.19 5.84 10.52
N LYS A 69 6.09 6.83 10.57
CA LYS A 69 6.40 7.64 9.40
C LYS A 69 7.08 6.80 8.33
N ILE A 70 6.45 6.68 7.17
CA ILE A 70 7.06 6.06 5.98
C ILE A 70 7.99 7.04 5.28
N VAL A 71 9.19 6.58 4.91
CA VAL A 71 10.23 7.38 4.26
C VAL A 71 10.46 7.00 2.79
N CYS A 72 10.31 5.72 2.44
CA CYS A 72 10.54 5.21 1.09
C CYS A 72 9.50 4.16 0.71
N TRP A 73 9.23 4.01 -0.59
CA TRP A 73 8.35 2.97 -1.13
C TRP A 73 8.81 2.45 -2.48
N ILE A 74 8.31 1.27 -2.86
CA ILE A 74 8.43 0.71 -4.20
C ILE A 74 7.18 -0.11 -4.51
N GLU A 75 6.70 -0.04 -5.76
CA GLU A 75 5.58 -0.85 -6.25
C GLU A 75 5.97 -2.34 -6.25
N LEU A 76 5.09 -3.19 -5.72
CA LEU A 76 5.25 -4.64 -5.79
C LEU A 76 4.71 -5.14 -7.13
N PRO A 77 5.30 -6.20 -7.69
CA PRO A 77 4.75 -6.83 -8.89
C PRO A 77 3.33 -7.32 -8.61
N GLU A 78 2.39 -6.95 -9.48
CA GLU A 78 1.04 -7.52 -9.46
C GLU A 78 1.13 -9.03 -9.70
N LYS A 79 0.30 -9.77 -8.97
CA LYS A 79 0.17 -11.21 -9.21
C LYS A 79 -0.53 -11.34 -10.56
N GLU A 80 0.15 -11.91 -11.56
CA GLU A 80 -0.52 -12.26 -12.81
C GLU A 80 -1.73 -13.15 -12.47
N GLU A 81 -2.92 -12.63 -12.68
CA GLU A 81 -4.13 -13.44 -12.67
C GLU A 81 -3.98 -14.43 -13.83
N LYS A 82 -3.60 -15.67 -13.52
CA LYS A 82 -3.85 -16.75 -14.47
C LYS A 82 -5.35 -16.82 -14.63
N GLU A 83 -5.86 -16.32 -15.75
CA GLU A 83 -7.19 -16.66 -16.23
C GLU A 83 -7.29 -18.19 -16.20
N GLN A 84 -7.92 -18.73 -15.16
CA GLN A 84 -8.42 -20.10 -15.21
C GLN A 84 -9.63 -20.03 -16.13
N GLY A 85 -9.37 -20.16 -17.43
CA GLY A 85 -10.40 -20.33 -18.44
C GLY A 85 -11.34 -21.46 -18.01
N LEU A 86 -12.62 -21.10 -17.87
CA LEU A 86 -13.76 -22.01 -17.78
C LEU A 86 -13.89 -22.87 -19.05
#